data_AF-A0A914YYA9-F1
#
_entry.id   AF-A0A914YYA9-F1
#
_cell.length_a   1.000
_cell.length_b   1.000
_cell.length_c   1.000
_cell.angle_alpha   90.00
_cell.angle_beta   90.00
_cell.angle_gamma   90.00
#
_symmetry.space_group_name_H-M   'P 1'
#
loop_
_entity.id
_entity.type
_entity.pdbx_description
1 polymer ?
#
loop_
_entity_poly.entity_id
_entity_poly.type
_entity_poly.pdbx_seq_one_letter_code
_entity_poly.pdbx_strand_id
1 'polypeptide(L)'
;MNRNDIIMDMMMQPEHPSYIRFVERGETSLPEFWNDDARSRNHDMMGHILEWMYSELLGIKSACKAFKEINIAPFKSERVKHIKGVHHSVRGEIGVEFAHSDEEIMLNVEIPANMTATLHIPLLKK
;
A
#
# COMPACT_ATOMS: atom_id res chain seq x y z
N MET A 1 -3.33 1.84 -15.94
CA MET A 1 -3.43 0.36 -16.02
C MET A 1 -3.59 -0.16 -14.60
N ASN A 2 -4.56 -1.06 -14.36
CA ASN A 2 -4.82 -1.62 -13.02
C ASN A 2 -4.06 -2.95 -12.85
N ARG A 3 -2.75 -2.89 -12.57
CA ARG A 3 -1.87 -4.07 -12.47
C ARG A 3 -1.11 -4.14 -11.14
N ASN A 4 -1.85 -3.99 -10.03
CA ASN A 4 -1.30 -4.12 -8.68
C ASN A 4 -0.74 -5.52 -8.39
N ASP A 5 -1.22 -6.54 -9.12
CA ASP A 5 -0.65 -7.88 -9.13
C ASP A 5 0.82 -7.89 -9.55
N ILE A 6 1.17 -7.19 -10.63
CA ILE A 6 2.56 -7.10 -11.11
C ILE A 6 3.44 -6.39 -10.08
N ILE A 7 2.98 -5.27 -9.51
CA ILE A 7 3.77 -4.50 -8.54
C ILE A 7 4.04 -5.36 -7.29
N MET A 8 3.04 -6.11 -6.83
CA MET A 8 3.19 -7.06 -5.73
C MET A 8 4.23 -8.14 -6.08
N ASP A 9 4.18 -8.72 -7.28
CA ASP A 9 5.16 -9.74 -7.70
C ASP A 9 6.58 -9.15 -7.85
N MET A 10 6.73 -7.93 -8.37
CA MET A 10 8.02 -7.23 -8.43
C MET A 10 8.60 -6.96 -7.04
N MET A 11 7.75 -6.55 -6.09
CA MET A 11 8.14 -6.28 -4.71
C MET A 11 8.54 -7.55 -3.95
N MET A 12 7.93 -8.68 -4.28
CA MET A 12 8.07 -9.95 -3.56
C MET A 12 8.99 -10.98 -4.25
N GLN A 13 9.60 -10.65 -5.39
CA GLN A 13 10.56 -11.54 -6.03
C GLN A 13 11.90 -11.57 -5.27
N PRO A 14 12.45 -12.73 -4.91
CA PRO A 14 13.64 -12.81 -4.03
C PRO A 14 14.95 -12.42 -4.73
N GLU A 15 14.94 -12.36 -6.06
CA GLU A 15 16.12 -12.04 -6.85
C GLU A 15 16.26 -10.53 -7.07
N HIS A 16 17.45 -10.11 -7.46
CA HIS A 16 17.69 -8.71 -7.78
C HIS A 16 17.05 -8.36 -9.13
N PRO A 17 16.38 -7.19 -9.28
CA PRO A 17 16.13 -6.14 -8.27
C PRO A 17 14.78 -6.30 -7.54
N SER A 18 14.76 -6.20 -6.21
CA SER A 18 13.51 -6.26 -5.42
C SER A 18 13.61 -5.69 -4.00
N TYR A 19 12.46 -5.28 -3.46
CA TYR A 19 12.33 -4.82 -2.06
C TYR A 19 12.43 -5.96 -1.05
N ILE A 20 11.84 -7.13 -1.31
CA ILE A 20 11.94 -8.25 -0.37
C ILE A 20 13.39 -8.71 -0.21
N ARG A 21 14.20 -8.63 -1.28
CA ARG A 21 15.64 -8.91 -1.22
C ARG A 21 16.37 -7.98 -0.25
N PHE A 22 16.03 -6.68 -0.20
CA PHE A 22 16.61 -5.77 0.78
C PHE A 22 16.32 -6.24 2.21
N VAL A 23 15.06 -6.61 2.48
CA VAL A 23 14.64 -7.13 3.79
C VAL A 23 15.37 -8.43 4.14
N GLU A 24 15.44 -9.39 3.20
CA GLU A 24 16.10 -10.68 3.39
C GLU A 24 17.61 -10.56 3.62
N ARG A 25 18.25 -9.50 3.08
CA ARG A 25 19.67 -9.18 3.34
C ARG A 25 19.91 -8.39 4.62
N GLY A 26 18.86 -8.09 5.39
CA GLY A 26 18.97 -7.37 6.65
C GLY A 26 19.12 -5.85 6.50
N GLU A 27 18.73 -5.28 5.37
CA GLU A 27 18.68 -3.82 5.22
C GLU A 27 17.59 -3.24 6.13
N THR A 28 17.93 -2.19 6.88
CA THR A 28 16.98 -1.46 7.74
C THR A 28 16.53 -0.13 7.15
N SER A 29 17.09 0.25 5.99
CA SER A 29 16.79 1.45 5.23
C SER A 29 16.96 1.16 3.74
N LEU A 30 16.45 2.04 2.88
CA LEU A 30 16.51 1.86 1.44
C LEU A 30 17.91 2.22 0.89
N PRO A 31 18.55 1.35 0.10
CA PRO A 31 19.79 1.72 -0.59
C PRO A 31 19.59 2.70 -1.75
N GLU A 32 20.66 3.38 -2.14
CA GLU A 32 20.65 4.34 -3.27
C GLU A 32 20.32 3.68 -4.62
N PHE A 33 20.77 2.43 -4.81
CA PHE A 33 20.52 1.63 -6.00
C PHE A 33 20.11 0.22 -5.62
N TRP A 34 19.54 -0.50 -6.59
CA TRP A 34 19.15 -1.90 -6.40
C TRP A 34 20.31 -2.87 -6.20
N ASN A 35 21.50 -2.49 -6.66
CA ASN A 35 22.66 -3.36 -6.65
C ASN A 35 23.20 -3.53 -5.23
N ASP A 36 23.77 -4.71 -4.98
CA ASP A 36 24.30 -5.09 -3.67
C ASP A 36 25.52 -4.26 -3.24
N ASP A 37 26.17 -3.56 -4.18
CA ASP A 37 27.34 -2.69 -3.99
C ASP A 37 26.99 -1.20 -3.80
N ALA A 38 25.72 -0.87 -3.57
CA ALA A 38 25.29 0.49 -3.26
C ALA A 38 26.09 1.08 -2.09
N ARG A 39 26.73 2.24 -2.32
CA ARG A 39 27.59 2.90 -1.33
C ARG A 39 26.79 3.52 -0.20
N SER A 40 25.69 4.21 -0.53
CA SER A 40 24.72 4.68 0.46
C SER A 40 23.61 3.65 0.64
N ARG A 41 23.34 3.30 1.89
CA ARG A 41 22.30 2.34 2.29
C ARG A 41 21.08 3.02 2.91
N ASN A 42 21.00 4.35 2.82
CA ASN A 42 19.92 5.15 3.41
C ASN A 42 19.55 6.31 2.47
N HIS A 43 18.68 6.01 1.50
CA HIS A 43 18.29 6.90 0.42
C HIS A 43 16.81 6.71 0.05
N ASP A 44 16.02 7.79 0.13
CA ASP A 44 14.55 7.72 0.03
C ASP A 44 14.00 7.64 -1.40
N MET A 45 14.83 7.74 -2.44
CA MET A 45 14.38 7.68 -3.84
C MET A 45 13.64 6.37 -4.20
N MET A 46 13.95 5.27 -3.50
CA MET A 46 13.25 3.99 -3.64
C MET A 46 11.99 3.92 -2.75
N GLY A 47 11.54 5.02 -2.16
CA GLY A 47 10.38 5.08 -1.27
C GLY A 47 9.02 4.97 -1.98
N HIS A 48 9.01 4.93 -3.32
CA HIS A 48 7.77 4.85 -4.12
C HIS A 48 6.91 3.62 -3.80
N ILE A 49 7.50 2.53 -3.29
CA ILE A 49 6.72 1.38 -2.83
C ILE A 49 5.84 1.71 -1.64
N LEU A 50 6.28 2.61 -0.75
CA LEU A 50 5.49 3.06 0.39
C LEU A 50 4.23 3.79 -0.10
N GLU A 51 4.38 4.69 -1.07
CA GLU A 51 3.24 5.37 -1.69
C GLU A 51 2.25 4.35 -2.28
N TRP A 52 2.75 3.32 -2.99
CA TRP A 52 1.90 2.24 -3.51
C TRP A 52 1.20 1.45 -2.39
N MET A 53 1.89 1.14 -1.30
CA MET A 53 1.30 0.44 -0.15
C MET A 53 0.14 1.23 0.46
N TYR A 54 0.24 2.56 0.56
CA TYR A 54 -0.86 3.39 1.06
C TYR A 54 -1.97 3.59 0.03
N SER A 55 -1.60 3.94 -1.20
CA SER A 55 -2.55 4.39 -2.21
C SER A 55 -3.26 3.23 -2.90
N GLU A 56 -2.59 2.11 -3.14
CA GLU A 56 -3.13 0.98 -3.90
C GLU A 56 -3.40 -0.24 -3.01
N LEU A 57 -2.46 -0.64 -2.15
CA LEU A 57 -2.66 -1.82 -1.31
C LEU A 57 -3.71 -1.54 -0.23
N LEU A 58 -3.48 -0.53 0.62
CA LEU A 58 -4.44 -0.03 1.60
C LEU A 58 -5.59 0.75 0.94
N GLY A 59 -5.33 1.35 -0.23
CA GLY A 59 -6.35 1.92 -1.09
C GLY A 59 -6.73 3.36 -0.80
N ILE A 60 -5.99 4.09 0.05
CA ILE A 60 -6.33 5.46 0.47
C ILE A 60 -5.78 6.47 -0.55
N LYS A 61 -6.66 7.16 -1.27
CA LYS A 61 -6.27 8.23 -2.22
C LYS A 61 -7.05 9.50 -1.97
N SER A 62 -6.35 10.63 -1.98
CA SER A 62 -7.00 11.94 -1.99
C SER A 62 -7.70 12.15 -3.34
N ALA A 63 -9.01 12.35 -3.32
CA ALA A 63 -9.80 12.65 -4.51
C ALA A 63 -9.85 14.16 -4.81
N CYS A 64 -9.55 15.00 -3.81
CA CYS A 64 -9.41 16.43 -3.98
C CYS A 64 -8.31 17.02 -3.08
N LYS A 65 -8.19 18.36 -3.03
CA LYS A 65 -7.15 19.02 -2.24
C LYS A 65 -7.30 18.72 -0.75
N ALA A 66 -6.16 18.47 -0.10
CA ALA A 66 -6.09 18.35 1.36
C ALA A 66 -7.06 17.30 1.93
N PHE A 67 -7.26 16.16 1.23
CA PHE A 67 -8.05 15.03 1.69
C PHE A 67 -9.51 15.36 2.07
N LYS A 68 -10.10 16.44 1.55
CA LYS A 68 -11.52 16.76 1.87
C LYS A 68 -12.46 15.67 1.33
N GLU A 69 -12.11 15.11 0.18
CA GLU A 69 -12.74 13.95 -0.43
C GLU A 69 -11.65 12.91 -0.68
N ILE A 70 -11.96 11.65 -0.36
CA ILE A 70 -11.04 10.53 -0.53
C ILE A 70 -11.74 9.35 -1.21
N ASN A 71 -10.95 8.53 -1.89
CA ASN A 71 -11.33 7.21 -2.34
C ASN A 71 -10.63 6.17 -1.46
N ILE A 72 -11.36 5.13 -1.06
CA ILE A 72 -10.82 3.97 -0.37
C ILE A 72 -11.12 2.74 -1.23
N ALA A 73 -10.07 2.19 -1.84
CA ALA A 73 -10.15 1.09 -2.77
C ALA A 73 -9.02 0.07 -2.52
N PRO A 74 -9.09 -0.74 -1.44
CA PRO A 74 -8.05 -1.69 -1.11
C PRO A 74 -7.86 -2.74 -2.22
N PHE A 75 -6.61 -3.11 -2.50
CA PHE A 75 -6.31 -4.16 -3.47
C PHE A 75 -6.56 -5.55 -2.87
N LYS A 76 -7.50 -6.30 -3.45
CA LYS A 76 -7.71 -7.73 -3.15
C LYS A 76 -6.54 -8.57 -3.69
N SER A 77 -5.46 -8.67 -2.91
CA SER A 77 -4.25 -9.45 -3.25
C SER A 77 -4.42 -10.94 -2.98
N GLU A 78 -3.84 -11.79 -3.82
CA GLU A 78 -3.75 -13.23 -3.54
C GLU A 78 -2.71 -13.56 -2.45
N ARG A 79 -1.69 -12.72 -2.28
CA ARG A 79 -0.57 -12.93 -1.33
C ARG A 79 -0.85 -12.34 0.05
N VAL A 80 -1.62 -11.26 0.11
CA VAL A 80 -1.92 -10.53 1.36
C VAL A 80 -3.42 -10.57 1.59
N LYS A 81 -3.84 -11.34 2.60
CA LYS A 81 -5.25 -11.55 2.96
C LYS A 81 -5.77 -10.58 4.01
N HIS A 82 -4.87 -9.89 4.73
CA HIS A 82 -5.20 -8.89 5.73
C HIS A 82 -4.19 -7.74 5.70
N ILE A 83 -4.70 -6.51 5.75
CA ILE A 83 -3.91 -5.28 5.88
C ILE A 83 -4.61 -4.32 6.83
N LYS A 84 -3.82 -3.56 7.57
CA LYS A 84 -4.28 -2.50 8.46
C LYS A 84 -3.30 -1.34 8.43
N GLY A 85 -3.81 -0.12 8.33
CA GLY A 85 -2.97 1.07 8.30
C GLY A 85 -3.73 2.34 8.64
N VAL A 86 -2.97 3.36 9.01
CA VAL A 86 -3.47 4.70 9.33
C VAL A 86 -2.70 5.72 8.49
N HIS A 87 -3.43 6.57 7.77
CA HIS A 87 -2.86 7.72 7.08
C HIS A 87 -3.12 9.01 7.86
N HIS A 88 -2.06 9.74 8.19
CA HIS A 88 -2.15 11.01 8.90
C HIS A 88 -2.31 12.15 7.89
N SER A 89 -3.56 12.58 7.67
CA SER A 89 -3.85 13.70 6.78
C SER A 89 -3.87 15.03 7.53
N VAL A 90 -3.87 16.14 6.79
CA VAL A 90 -4.10 17.48 7.34
C VAL A 90 -5.48 17.67 8.00
N ARG A 91 -6.39 16.70 7.85
CA ARG A 91 -7.75 16.71 8.43
C ARG A 91 -7.92 15.73 9.59
N GLY A 92 -6.87 14.98 9.95
CA GLY A 92 -6.91 13.93 10.96
C GLY A 92 -6.50 12.57 10.41
N GLU A 93 -6.59 11.57 11.27
CA GLU A 93 -6.25 10.17 10.98
C GLU A 93 -7.34 9.50 10.16
N ILE A 94 -6.92 8.81 9.09
CA ILE A 94 -7.76 7.96 8.25
C ILE A 94 -7.33 6.52 8.49
N GLY A 95 -8.16 5.75 9.19
CA GLY A 95 -7.92 4.34 9.48
C GLY A 95 -8.56 3.44 8.42
N VAL A 96 -7.82 2.45 7.92
CA VAL A 96 -8.36 1.40 7.06
C VAL A 96 -7.85 0.04 7.54
N GLU A 97 -8.77 -0.89 7.70
CA GLU A 97 -8.48 -2.31 7.91
C GLU A 97 -9.28 -3.12 6.90
N PHE A 98 -8.58 -3.94 6.12
CA PHE A 98 -9.17 -4.73 5.05
C PHE A 98 -8.73 -6.19 5.20
N ALA A 99 -9.69 -7.09 5.23
CA ALA A 99 -9.47 -8.53 5.21
C ALA A 99 -10.34 -9.19 4.14
N HIS A 100 -9.85 -10.25 3.53
CA HIS A 100 -10.65 -11.01 2.57
C HIS A 100 -10.31 -12.50 2.56
N SER A 101 -11.32 -13.28 2.18
CA SER A 101 -11.24 -14.69 1.83
C SER A 101 -11.93 -14.92 0.48
N ASP A 102 -12.18 -16.19 0.16
CA ASP A 102 -12.98 -16.55 -1.02
C ASP A 102 -14.49 -16.33 -0.79
N GLU A 103 -14.92 -16.26 0.47
CA GLU A 103 -16.33 -16.21 0.87
C GLU A 103 -16.74 -14.85 1.47
N GLU A 104 -15.79 -14.10 2.02
CA GLU A 104 -16.08 -12.88 2.78
C GLU A 104 -15.06 -11.77 2.49
N ILE A 105 -15.54 -10.53 2.56
CA ILE A 105 -14.72 -9.32 2.59
C ILE A 105 -15.15 -8.49 3.80
N MET A 106 -14.17 -8.05 4.58
CA MET A 106 -14.34 -7.10 5.66
C MET A 106 -13.53 -5.84 5.35
N LEU A 107 -14.20 -4.68 5.47
CA LEU A 107 -13.60 -3.37 5.31
C LEU A 107 -14.06 -2.47 6.47
N ASN A 108 -13.17 -2.22 7.42
CA ASN A 108 -13.35 -1.25 8.49
C ASN A 108 -12.66 0.06 8.10
N VAL A 109 -13.37 1.17 8.26
CA VAL A 109 -12.87 2.50 7.88
C VAL A 109 -13.19 3.52 8.97
N GLU A 110 -12.19 4.30 9.35
CA GLU A 110 -12.31 5.43 10.26
C GLU A 110 -12.03 6.72 9.50
N ILE A 111 -13.04 7.59 9.38
CA ILE A 111 -12.96 8.86 8.67
C ILE A 111 -13.13 10.00 9.69
N PRO A 112 -12.23 10.99 9.73
CA PRO A 112 -12.39 12.12 10.63
C PRO A 112 -13.55 13.02 10.17
N ALA A 113 -14.07 13.84 11.07
CA ALA A 113 -15.16 14.75 10.76
C ALA A 113 -14.80 15.71 9.60
N ASN A 114 -15.81 16.18 8.87
CA ASN A 114 -15.66 17.10 7.72
C ASN A 114 -14.90 16.54 6.52
N MET A 115 -14.93 15.22 6.33
CA MET A 115 -14.45 14.52 5.14
C MET A 115 -15.55 13.66 4.51
N THR A 116 -15.44 13.43 3.20
CA THR A 116 -16.29 12.48 2.46
C THR A 116 -15.41 11.37 1.90
N ALA A 117 -15.83 10.11 2.09
CA ALA A 117 -15.14 8.95 1.55
C ALA A 117 -16.03 8.20 0.56
N THR A 118 -15.47 7.87 -0.61
CA THR A 118 -16.07 6.94 -1.57
C THR A 118 -15.39 5.58 -1.41
N LEU A 119 -16.17 4.55 -1.10
CA LEU A 119 -15.67 3.19 -0.90
C LEU A 119 -15.84 2.37 -2.18
N HIS A 120 -14.76 1.73 -2.65
CA HIS A 120 -14.78 0.80 -3.76
C HIS A 120 -14.44 -0.60 -3.24
N ILE A 121 -15.47 -1.41 -3.03
CA ILE A 121 -15.33 -2.75 -2.46
C ILE A 121 -15.07 -3.74 -3.60
N PRO A 122 -13.96 -4.52 -3.56
CA PRO A 122 -13.71 -5.57 -4.54
C PRO A 122 -14.81 -6.64 -4.53
N LEU A 123 -15.08 -7.26 -5.68
CA LEU A 123 -16.02 -8.38 -5.73
C LEU A 123 -15.32 -9.69 -5.31
N LEU A 124 -16.08 -10.56 -4.64
CA LEU A 124 -15.70 -11.97 -4.49
C LEU A 124 -15.74 -12.65 -5.87
N LYS A 125 -14.79 -13.55 -6.14
CA LYS A 125 -14.83 -14.38 -7.37
C LYS A 125 -16.01 -15.35 -7.21
N LYS A 126 -16.84 -15.46 -8.25
CA LYS A 126 -17.88 -16.49 -8.31
C LYS A 126 -17.29 -17.84 -8.65
#